data_AF-Q9XBH8-F1
#
_entry.id   AF-Q9XBH8-F1
#
_cell.length_a   1.000
_cell.length_b   1.000
_cell.length_c   1.000
_cell.angle_alpha   90.00
_cell.angle_beta   90.00
_cell.angle_gamma   90.00
#
_symmetry.space_group_name_H-M   'P 1'
#
loop_
_entity.id
_entity.type
_entity.pdbx_description
1 polymer ?
#
loop_
_entity_poly.entity_id
_entity_poly.type
_entity_poly.pdbx_seq_one_letter_code
_entity_poly.pdbx_strand_id
1 'polypeptide(L)' 'MASWKRNLMICWLGCFTTAAGMSLVIPFLSFYIEELGVTGTSSIAQWSGLAFGVTFLMGAIVSPIWGKL' A
#
# COMPACT_ATOMS: atom_id res chain seq x y z
N MET A 1 18.11 20.09 -19.09
CA MET A 1 17.27 18.87 -19.04
C MET A 1 15.89 19.23 -19.57
N ALA A 2 15.33 18.50 -20.54
CA ALA A 2 13.96 18.76 -20.99
C ALA A 2 12.98 18.58 -19.81
N SER A 3 11.99 19.46 -19.67
CA SER A 3 11.02 19.50 -18.56
C SER A 3 10.33 18.15 -18.32
N TRP A 4 10.05 17.40 -19.39
CA TRP A 4 9.45 16.06 -19.29
C TRP A 4 10.35 15.05 -18.57
N LYS A 5 11.68 15.10 -18.73
CA LYS A 5 12.62 14.20 -18.04
C LYS A 5 12.63 14.46 -16.54
N ARG A 6 12.53 15.73 -16.13
CA ARG A 6 12.47 16.11 -14.72
C ARG A 6 11.16 15.64 -14.08
N ASN A 7 10.02 15.85 -14.74
CA ASN A 7 8.74 15.32 -14.26
C ASN A 7 8.76 13.80 -14.18
N LEU A 8 9.31 13.11 -15.17
CA LEU A 8 9.41 11.64 -15.16
C LEU A 8 10.21 11.16 -13.95
N MET A 9 11.36 11.77 -13.64
CA MET A 9 12.16 11.39 -12.46
C MET A 9 11.41 11.65 -11.15
N ILE A 10 10.67 12.74 -11.04
CA ILE A 10 9.87 13.06 -9.83
C ILE A 10 8.73 12.04 -9.67
N CYS A 11 7.97 11.76 -10.73
CA CYS A 11 6.90 10.76 -10.70
C CYS A 11 7.45 9.36 -10.41
N TRP A 12 8.59 9.01 -11.00
CA TRP A 12 9.25 7.73 -10.79
C TRP A 12 9.68 7.56 -9.34
N LEU A 13 10.29 8.59 -8.73
CA LEU A 13 10.63 8.56 -7.30
C LEU A 13 9.38 8.44 -6.42
N GLY A 14 8.31 9.17 -6.74
CA GLY A 14 7.04 9.05 -6.02
C GLY A 14 6.49 7.63 -6.06
N CYS A 15 6.36 7.05 -7.26
CA CYS A 15 5.91 5.66 -7.43
C CYS A 15 6.83 4.66 -6.73
N PHE A 16 8.14 4.86 -6.81
CA PHE A 16 9.12 4.00 -6.16
C PHE A 16 8.97 4.03 -4.63
N THR A 17 8.87 5.22 -4.04
CA THR A 17 8.68 5.37 -2.58
C THR A 17 7.36 4.73 -2.13
N THR A 18 6.28 4.87 -2.90
CA THR A 18 5.01 4.20 -2.62
C THR A 18 5.14 2.68 -2.66
N ALA A 19 5.79 2.13 -3.68
CA ALA A 19 6.00 0.68 -3.82
C ALA A 19 6.91 0.12 -2.72
N ALA A 20 7.97 0.86 -2.34
CA ALA A 20 8.86 0.51 -1.24
C ALA A 20 8.10 0.50 0.09
N GLY A 21 7.28 1.51 0.35
CA GLY A 21 6.42 1.59 1.54
C GLY A 21 5.47 0.40 1.65
N MET A 22 4.78 0.04 0.56
CA MET A 22 3.90 -1.15 0.56
C MET A 22 4.66 -2.44 0.89
N SER A 23 5.86 -2.60 0.33
CA SER A 23 6.69 -3.80 0.56
C SER A 23 7.15 -3.91 2.02
N LEU A 24 7.41 -2.77 2.68
CA LEU A 24 7.78 -2.71 4.10
C LEU A 24 6.59 -2.96 5.03
N VAL A 25 5.38 -2.49 4.67
CA VAL A 25 4.20 -2.65 5.52
C VAL A 25 3.77 -4.12 5.67
N ILE A 26 3.95 -4.96 4.65
CA ILE A 26 3.54 -6.39 4.65
C ILE A 26 4.06 -7.19 5.86
N PRO A 27 5.38 -7.26 6.10
CA PRO A 27 5.91 -8.00 7.25
C PRO A 27 5.59 -7.32 8.59
N PHE A 28 5.64 -5.99 8.65
CA PHE A 28 5.42 -5.23 9.90
C PHE A 28 3.96 -5.25 10.37
N LEU A 29 3.00 -5.24 9.45
CA LEU A 29 1.58 -5.25 9.78
C LEU A 29 1.18 -6.52 10.51
N SER A 30 1.71 -7.67 10.06
CA SER A 30 1.45 -8.96 10.70
C SER A 30 2.01 -8.99 12.13
N PHE A 31 3.19 -8.41 12.34
CA PHE A 31 3.78 -8.23 13.68
C PHE A 31 2.94 -7.30 14.56
N TYR A 32 2.43 -6.19 14.02
CA TYR A 32 1.60 -5.24 14.76
C TYR A 32 0.25 -5.86 15.19
N ILE A 33 -0.34 -6.71 14.33
CA ILE A 33 -1.56 -7.47 14.64
C ILE A 33 -1.31 -8.46 15.77
N GLU A 34 -0.13 -9.08 15.82
CA GLU A 34 0.28 -9.94 16.93
C GLU A 34 0.42 -9.13 18.23
N GLU A 35 1.06 -7.96 18.20
CA GLU A 35 1.17 -7.05 19.36
C GLU A 35 -0.19 -6.54 19.87
N LEU A 36 -1.19 -6.42 19.00
CA LEU A 36 -2.57 -6.07 19.37
C LEU A 36 -3.29 -7.19 20.15
N GLY A 37 -2.63 -8.33 20.40
CA GLY A 37 -3.16 -9.44 21.18
C GLY A 37 -3.92 -10.46 20.35
N VAL A 38 -3.88 -10.37 19.02
CA VAL A 38 -4.44 -11.39 18.13
C VAL A 38 -3.52 -12.61 18.15
N THR A 39 -3.96 -13.65 18.84
CA THR A 39 -3.22 -14.90 18.96
C THR A 39 -3.75 -15.93 17.94
N GLY A 40 -2.82 -16.63 17.29
CA GLY A 40 -3.10 -17.65 16.28
C GLY A 40 -2.67 -17.25 14.87
N THR A 41 -1.83 -18.07 14.23
CA THR A 41 -1.31 -17.81 12.88
C THR A 41 -2.42 -17.63 11.84
N SER A 42 -3.56 -18.31 12.01
CA SER A 42 -4.72 -18.20 11.12
C SER A 42 -5.46 -16.87 11.26
N SER A 43 -5.64 -16.35 12.48
CA SER A 43 -6.31 -15.06 12.71
C SER A 43 -5.44 -13.90 12.25
N ILE A 44 -4.13 -13.94 12.55
CA ILE A 44 -3.17 -12.94 12.07
C ILE A 44 -3.18 -12.88 10.53
N ALA A 45 -3.14 -14.03 9.85
CA ALA A 45 -3.20 -14.07 8.39
C ALA A 45 -4.51 -13.49 7.81
N GLN A 46 -5.65 -13.75 8.45
CA GLN A 46 -6.95 -13.19 8.05
C GLN A 46 -7.00 -11.68 8.22
N TRP A 47 -6.58 -11.15 9.37
CA TRP A 47 -6.57 -9.72 9.65
C TRP A 47 -5.58 -8.97 8.76
N SER A 48 -4.38 -9.53 8.53
CA SER A 48 -3.40 -8.98 7.58
C SER A 48 -3.99 -8.96 6.17
N GLY A 49 -4.57 -10.08 5.72
CA GLY A 49 -5.18 -10.18 4.39
C GLY A 49 -6.33 -9.18 4.19
N LEU A 50 -7.15 -8.96 5.22
CA LEU A 50 -8.27 -8.02 5.17
C LEU A 50 -7.78 -6.57 5.12
N ALA A 51 -6.77 -6.21 5.91
CA ALA A 51 -6.15 -4.89 5.89
C ALA A 51 -5.52 -4.55 4.53
N PHE A 52 -4.81 -5.50 3.91
CA PHE A 52 -4.31 -5.33 2.54
C PHE A 52 -5.45 -5.26 1.52
N GLY A 53 -6.45 -6.13 1.64
CA GLY A 53 -7.61 -6.18 0.76
C GLY A 53 -8.35 -4.84 0.69
N VAL A 54 -8.60 -4.20 1.83
CA VAL A 54 -9.24 -2.87 1.91
C VAL A 54 -8.45 -1.81 1.16
N THR A 55 -7.12 -1.88 1.17
CA THR A 55 -6.26 -0.92 0.45
C THR A 55 -6.50 -0.97 -1.06
N PHE A 56 -6.58 -2.18 -1.64
CA PHE A 56 -6.92 -2.35 -3.06
C PHE A 56 -8.37 -1.99 -3.38
N LEU A 57 -9.30 -2.31 -2.46
CA LEU A 57 -10.71 -1.95 -2.58
C LEU A 57 -10.91 -0.43 -2.65
N MET A 58 -10.24 0.30 -1.76
CA MET A 58 -10.22 1.76 -1.79
C MET A 58 -9.57 2.28 -3.08
N GLY A 59 -8.47 1.67 -3.53
CA GLY A 59 -7.88 1.99 -4.83
C GLY A 59 -8.87 1.84 -5.99
N ALA A 60 -9.66 0.76 -6.01
CA ALA A 60 -10.67 0.53 -7.03
C ALA A 60 -11.83 1.55 -6.98
N ILE A 61 -12.24 1.98 -5.78
CA ILE A 61 -13.29 2.98 -5.59
C ILE A 61 -12.80 4.39 -5.93
N VAL A 62 -11.56 4.72 -5.58
CA VAL A 62 -10.98 6.06 -5.74
C VAL A 62 -10.42 6.27 -7.16
N SER A 63 -9.99 5.19 -7.82
CA SER A 63 -9.57 5.15 -9.24
C SER A 63 -10.47 5.97 -10.18
N PRO A 64 -11.80 5.76 -10.23
CA PRO A 64 -12.69 6.51 -11.12
C PRO A 64 -12.86 7.97 -10.71
N ILE A 65 -12.61 8.34 -9.45
CA ILE A 65 -12.72 9.73 -8.97
C ILE A 65 -11.54 10.54 -9.52
N TRP A 66 -10.33 10.01 -9.38
CA TRP A 66 -9.11 10.67 -9.88
C TRP A 66 -8.96 10.57 -11.39
N GLY A 67 -9.46 9.51 -12.04
CA GLY A 67 -9.40 9.36 -13.50
C GLY A 67 -10.44 10.17 -14.27
N LYS A 68 -11.46 10.70 -13.59
CA LYS A 68 -12.46 11.61 -14.19
C LYS A 68 -12.14 13.09 -14.02
N LEU A 69 -11.29 13.45 -13.04
CA LEU A 69 -10.75 14.81 -12.89
C LEU A 69 -9.61 15.06 -13.88
#